data_AF-A0A1J8QJX6-F1
#
_entry.id   AF-A0A1J8QJX6-F1
#
_cell.length_a   1.000
_cell.length_b   1.000
_cell.length_c   1.000
_cell.angle_alpha   90.00
_cell.angle_beta   90.00
_cell.angle_gamma   90.00
#
_symmetry.space_group_name_H-M   'P 1'
#
loop_
_entity.id
_entity.type
_entity.pdbx_description
1 polymer ?
#
loop_
_entity_poly.entity_id
_entity_poly.type
_entity_poly.pdbx_seq_one_letter_code
_entity_poly.pdbx_strand_id
1 'polypeptide(L)'
;MPTSPRVFETTKAYAKAVKEVGEKENVPVADIWTTIFDGAGRTEEGCAKYLSNGLHLNSDGCNIVFRAIIDIVERVYPELNPEGVKLQDVFMPWDEVNVQNPGPSLVKRNAQL
;
A
#
# COMPACT_ATOMS: atom_id res chain seq x y z
N MET A 1 10.39 32.50 -5.81
CA MET A 1 9.58 31.28 -6.00
C MET A 1 10.08 30.24 -5.01
N PRO A 2 9.22 29.55 -4.24
CA PRO A 2 9.68 28.38 -3.49
C PRO A 2 10.29 27.39 -4.47
N THR A 3 11.49 26.90 -4.21
CA THR A 3 12.25 26.01 -5.09
C THR A 3 11.77 24.55 -5.05
N SER A 4 10.83 24.23 -4.15
CA SER A 4 10.18 22.93 -4.02
C SER A 4 8.69 23.04 -4.37
N PRO A 5 8.15 22.16 -5.23
CA PRO A 5 6.70 22.08 -5.47
C PRO A 5 5.92 21.56 -4.25
N ARG A 6 6.61 21.16 -3.18
CA ARG A 6 6.03 20.65 -1.94
C ARG A 6 6.30 21.63 -0.80
N VAL A 7 5.23 22.12 -0.19
CA VAL A 7 5.28 22.89 1.06
C VAL A 7 4.93 21.93 2.21
N PHE A 8 5.78 21.87 3.23
CA PHE A 8 5.67 20.90 4.31
C PHE A 8 4.36 21.03 5.09
N GLU A 9 4.04 22.25 5.56
CA GLU A 9 2.80 22.51 6.30
C GLU A 9 1.54 22.24 5.46
N THR A 10 1.56 22.54 4.16
CA THR A 10 0.46 22.17 3.26
C THR A 10 0.30 20.66 3.18
N THR A 11 1.39 19.91 3.02
CA THR A 11 1.34 18.44 2.97
C THR A 11 0.74 17.87 4.25
N LYS A 12 1.15 18.38 5.41
CA LYS A 12 0.63 18.00 6.73
C LYS A 12 -0.87 18.29 6.87
N ALA A 13 -1.32 19.46 6.41
CA ALA A 13 -2.74 19.82 6.43
C ALA A 13 -3.58 18.86 5.59
N TYR A 14 -3.11 18.50 4.40
CA TYR A 14 -3.79 17.51 3.55
C TYR A 14 -3.76 16.10 4.15
N ALA A 15 -2.65 15.67 4.76
CA ALA A 15 -2.58 14.38 5.45
C ALA A 15 -3.61 14.29 6.58
N LYS A 16 -3.79 15.38 7.35
CA LYS A 16 -4.84 15.48 8.36
C LYS A 16 -6.24 15.40 7.74
N ALA A 17 -6.52 16.20 6.71
CA ALA A 17 -7.83 16.21 6.06
C ALA A 17 -8.22 14.86 5.45
N VAL A 18 -7.28 14.14 4.84
CA VAL A 18 -7.53 12.79 4.28
C VAL A 18 -7.93 11.81 5.38
N LYS A 19 -7.31 11.87 6.56
CA LYS A 19 -7.70 11.03 7.70
C LYS A 19 -9.10 11.34 8.19
N GLU A 20 -9.46 12.62 8.32
CA GLU A 20 -10.80 13.05 8.73
C GLU A 20 -11.87 12.56 7.75
N VAL A 21 -11.59 12.59 6.45
CA VAL A 21 -12.48 12.03 5.42
C VAL A 21 -12.58 10.52 5.54
N GLY A 22 -11.46 9.81 5.70
CA GLY A 22 -11.46 8.36 5.87
C GLY A 22 -12.28 7.90 7.07
N GLU A 23 -12.14 8.59 8.22
CA GLU A 23 -12.95 8.33 9.40
C GLU A 23 -14.45 8.55 9.14
N LYS A 24 -14.81 9.67 8.51
CA LYS A 24 -16.20 10.01 8.19
C LYS A 24 -16.85 8.98 7.25
N GLU A 25 -16.12 8.53 6.24
CA GLU A 25 -16.63 7.61 5.22
C GLU A 25 -16.41 6.13 5.60
N ASN A 26 -15.88 5.86 6.80
CA ASN A 26 -15.52 4.53 7.28
C ASN A 26 -14.60 3.76 6.31
N VAL A 27 -13.61 4.46 5.75
CA VAL A 27 -12.57 3.92 4.88
C VAL A 27 -11.22 4.04 5.57
N PRO A 28 -10.47 2.94 5.76
CA PRO A 28 -9.16 3.00 6.40
C PRO A 28 -8.15 3.79 5.55
N VAL A 29 -7.32 4.59 6.22
CA VAL A 29 -6.29 5.44 5.59
C VAL A 29 -4.91 5.00 6.03
N ALA A 30 -4.03 4.74 5.07
CA ALA A 30 -2.60 4.57 5.32
C ALA A 30 -1.96 5.95 5.56
N ASP A 31 -1.66 6.29 6.81
CA ASP A 31 -1.04 7.58 7.18
C ASP A 31 0.47 7.59 6.92
N ILE A 32 0.83 7.70 5.65
CA ILE A 32 2.22 7.68 5.19
C ILE A 32 2.97 8.93 5.67
N TRP A 33 2.31 10.09 5.73
CA TRP A 33 2.95 11.33 6.14
C TRP A 33 3.41 11.27 7.59
N THR A 34 2.54 10.87 8.53
CA THR A 34 2.92 10.74 9.94
C THR A 34 3.99 9.66 10.12
N THR A 35 3.86 8.52 9.43
CA THR A 35 4.85 7.43 9.53
C THR A 35 6.25 7.87 9.06
N ILE A 36 6.34 8.58 7.93
CA ILE A 36 7.61 9.14 7.46
C ILE A 36 8.13 10.21 8.43
N PHE A 37 7.27 11.12 8.89
CA PHE A 37 7.68 12.22 9.76
C PHE A 37 8.21 11.71 11.11
N ASP A 38 7.55 10.74 11.72
CA ASP A 38 8.01 10.11 12.96
C ASP A 38 9.33 9.32 12.73
N GLY A 39 9.43 8.56 11.65
CA GLY A 39 10.66 7.86 11.26
C GLY A 39 11.84 8.79 10.93
N ALA A 40 11.54 10.03 10.53
CA ALA A 40 12.49 11.11 10.29
C ALA A 40 12.86 11.91 11.56
N GLY A 41 12.44 11.46 12.75
CA GLY A 41 12.69 12.18 14.00
C GLY A 41 11.92 13.50 14.11
N ARG A 42 10.80 13.62 13.38
CA ARG A 42 9.92 14.79 13.33
C ARG A 42 10.63 16.07 12.86
N THR A 43 11.50 15.91 11.87
CA THR A 43 12.16 17.02 11.16
C THR A 43 11.81 17.00 9.68
N GLU A 44 11.64 18.18 9.07
CA GLU A 44 11.37 18.29 7.64
C GLU A 44 12.57 17.77 6.83
N GLU A 45 13.78 18.14 7.23
CA GLU A 45 15.02 17.73 6.57
C GLU A 45 15.22 16.22 6.65
N GLY A 46 14.88 15.60 7.79
CA GLY A 46 14.98 14.15 7.98
C GLY A 46 14.07 13.37 7.03
N CYS A 47 12.97 13.97 6.56
CA CYS A 47 12.06 13.31 5.61
C CYS A 47 12.75 13.02 4.26
N ALA A 48 13.81 13.76 3.90
CA ALA A 48 14.57 13.54 2.68
C ALA A 48 15.16 12.11 2.60
N LYS A 49 15.39 11.45 3.74
CA LYS A 49 15.83 10.05 3.81
C LYS A 49 14.89 9.10 3.06
N TYR A 50 13.60 9.41 2.99
CA TYR A 50 12.57 8.56 2.39
C TYR A 50 12.18 8.97 0.97
N LEU A 51 12.86 9.98 0.41
CA LEU A 51 12.53 10.59 -0.88
C LEU A 51 13.73 10.50 -1.82
N SER A 52 13.48 10.22 -3.10
CA SER A 52 14.54 10.14 -4.11
C SER A 52 14.91 11.52 -4.68
N ASN A 53 13.92 12.40 -4.82
CA ASN A 53 14.09 13.74 -5.40
C ASN A 53 13.30 14.83 -4.66
N GLY A 54 13.01 14.62 -3.37
CA GLY A 54 12.21 15.53 -2.55
C GLY A 54 10.68 15.43 -2.77
N LEU A 55 10.24 14.63 -3.74
CA LEU A 55 8.82 14.35 -3.99
C LEU A 55 8.50 12.85 -4.04
N HIS A 56 9.19 12.11 -4.90
CA HIS A 56 8.95 10.68 -5.08
C HIS A 56 9.58 9.89 -3.93
N LEU A 57 8.89 8.84 -3.48
CA LEU A 57 9.43 7.91 -2.50
C LEU A 57 10.64 7.18 -3.09
N ASN A 58 11.65 6.93 -2.26
CA ASN A 58 12.69 5.94 -2.58
C ASN A 58 12.29 4.56 -2.05
N SER A 59 13.21 3.60 -2.06
CA SER A 59 12.91 2.24 -1.59
C SER A 59 12.44 2.18 -0.13
N ASP A 60 13.05 2.98 0.76
CA ASP A 60 12.65 3.02 2.17
C ASP A 60 11.25 3.62 2.33
N GLY A 61 10.96 4.69 1.58
CA GLY A 61 9.63 5.30 1.55
C GLY A 61 8.55 4.38 0.99
N CYS A 62 8.84 3.66 -0.10
CA CYS A 62 7.93 2.65 -0.67
C CYS A 62 7.68 1.50 0.32
N ASN A 63 8.69 1.07 1.07
CA ASN A 63 8.51 0.02 2.08
C ASN A 63 7.55 0.46 3.21
N ILE A 64 7.58 1.74 3.61
CA ILE A 64 6.58 2.29 4.56
C ILE A 64 5.17 2.17 3.98
N VAL A 65 4.96 2.54 2.72
CA VAL A 65 3.66 2.42 2.06
C VAL A 65 3.19 0.97 2.00
N PHE A 66 4.06 0.07 1.56
CA PHE A 66 3.76 -1.36 1.48
C PHE A 66 3.29 -1.90 2.84
N ARG A 67 4.06 -1.68 3.90
CA ARG A 67 3.72 -2.18 5.25
C ARG A 67 2.42 -1.58 5.78
N ALA A 68 2.17 -0.29 5.53
CA ALA A 68 0.93 0.36 5.98
C ALA A 68 -0.32 -0.18 5.26
N ILE A 69 -0.21 -0.48 3.95
CA ILE A 69 -1.30 -1.10 3.19
C ILE A 69 -1.54 -2.53 3.66
N ILE A 70 -0.49 -3.33 3.85
CA ILE A 70 -0.61 -4.71 4.32
C ILE A 70 -1.24 -4.77 5.72
N ASP A 71 -0.87 -3.89 6.66
CA ASP A 71 -1.53 -3.80 7.98
C ASP A 71 -3.05 -3.57 7.86
N ILE A 72 -3.45 -2.66 6.97
CA ILE A 72 -4.88 -2.38 6.72
C ILE A 72 -5.57 -3.62 6.15
N VAL A 73 -4.95 -4.28 5.16
CA VAL A 73 -5.49 -5.52 4.59
C VAL A 73 -5.67 -6.58 5.68
N GLU A 74 -4.64 -6.85 6.48
CA GLU A 74 -4.70 -7.88 7.52
C GLU A 74 -5.78 -7.58 8.58
N ARG A 75 -5.94 -6.32 8.98
CA ARG A 75 -6.82 -5.92 10.08
C ARG A 75 -8.25 -5.62 9.66
N VAL A 76 -8.46 -5.13 8.44
CA VAL A 76 -9.76 -4.63 7.96
C VAL A 76 -10.34 -5.47 6.82
N TYR A 77 -9.48 -6.03 5.97
CA TYR A 77 -9.87 -6.81 4.79
C TYR A 77 -9.14 -8.16 4.73
N PRO A 78 -9.24 -9.01 5.77
CA PRO A 78 -8.45 -10.24 5.86
C PRO A 78 -8.72 -11.22 4.70
N GLU A 79 -9.84 -11.10 4.00
CA GLU A 79 -10.14 -11.80 2.75
C GLU A 79 -9.22 -11.45 1.58
N LEU A 80 -8.61 -10.26 1.61
CA LEU A 80 -7.64 -9.79 0.62
C LEU A 80 -6.18 -10.09 1.03
N ASN A 81 -5.95 -10.76 2.16
CA ASN A 81 -4.60 -11.09 2.60
C ASN A 81 -3.95 -12.07 1.62
N PRO A 82 -2.80 -11.72 0.99
CA PRO A 82 -2.12 -12.56 0.01
C PRO A 82 -1.55 -13.86 0.58
N GLU A 83 -1.21 -13.89 1.87
CA GLU A 83 -0.74 -15.10 2.57
C GLU A 83 -1.91 -15.84 3.24
N GLY A 84 -3.13 -15.32 3.10
CA GLY A 84 -4.35 -15.89 3.67
C GLY A 84 -4.92 -17.02 2.80
N VAL A 85 -5.79 -17.83 3.41
CA VAL A 85 -6.50 -18.92 2.70
C VAL A 85 -7.68 -18.42 1.83
N LYS A 86 -8.03 -17.13 1.93
CA LYS A 86 -9.21 -16.56 1.28
C LYS A 86 -8.92 -15.96 -0.08
N LEU A 87 -7.74 -15.34 -0.27
CA LEU A 87 -7.36 -14.84 -1.58
C LEU A 87 -6.97 -16.02 -2.47
N GLN A 88 -7.81 -16.34 -3.45
CA GLN A 88 -7.63 -17.53 -4.29
C GLN A 88 -6.96 -17.20 -5.60
N ASP A 89 -6.02 -18.05 -6.01
CA ASP A 89 -5.52 -18.04 -7.39
C ASP A 89 -6.65 -18.37 -8.36
N VAL A 90 -6.87 -17.45 -9.31
CA VAL A 90 -7.89 -17.62 -10.35
C VAL A 90 -7.45 -18.58 -11.46
N PHE A 91 -6.20 -19.03 -11.43
CA PHE A 91 -5.67 -20.06 -12.31
C PHE A 91 -5.00 -21.17 -11.49
N MET A 92 -4.84 -22.32 -12.12
CA MET A 92 -4.11 -23.42 -11.54
C MET A 92 -2.62 -23.09 -11.44
N PRO A 93 -1.94 -23.43 -10.32
CA PRO A 93 -0.49 -23.41 -10.24
C PRO A 93 0.14 -24.18 -11.40
N TRP A 94 1.26 -23.70 -11.91
CA TRP A 94 1.88 -24.23 -13.12
C TRP A 94 2.26 -25.72 -12.99
N ASP A 95 2.59 -26.16 -11.78
CA ASP A 95 3.00 -27.52 -11.43
C ASP A 95 1.81 -28.49 -11.25
N GLU A 96 0.59 -27.98 -11.20
CA GLU A 96 -0.64 -28.78 -11.20
C GLU A 96 -1.21 -29.00 -12.61
N VAL A 97 -0.67 -28.32 -13.63
CA VAL A 97 -1.19 -28.41 -15.01
C VAL A 97 -1.00 -29.81 -15.60
N ASN A 98 -2.10 -30.38 -16.14
CA ASN A 98 -2.00 -31.62 -16.90
C ASN A 98 -1.36 -31.36 -18.28
N VAL A 99 -0.05 -31.55 -18.40
CA VAL A 99 0.68 -31.33 -19.65
C VAL A 99 0.24 -32.23 -20.81
N GLN A 100 -0.34 -33.40 -20.52
CA GLN A 100 -0.83 -34.33 -21.55
C GLN A 100 -2.23 -33.95 -22.07
N ASN A 101 -2.97 -33.17 -21.28
CA ASN A 101 -4.27 -32.62 -21.66
C ASN A 101 -4.46 -31.23 -21.00
N PRO A 102 -3.82 -30.18 -21.53
CA PRO A 102 -3.72 -28.90 -20.85
C PRO A 102 -5.02 -28.09 -20.86
N GLY A 103 -5.90 -28.30 -21.86
CA GLY A 103 -7.12 -27.51 -22.04
C GLY A 103 -7.96 -27.35 -20.76
N PRO A 104 -8.32 -28.46 -20.08
CA PRO A 104 -9.06 -28.39 -18.81
C PRO A 104 -8.31 -27.73 -17.64
N SER A 105 -6.98 -27.66 -17.66
CA SER A 105 -6.17 -27.03 -16.60
C SER A 105 -5.93 -25.54 -16.84
N LEU A 106 -6.13 -25.05 -18.07
CA LEU A 106 -5.90 -23.67 -18.49
C LEU A 106 -7.19 -22.84 -18.53
N VAL A 107 -8.11 -23.11 -17.61
CA VAL A 107 -9.36 -22.37 -17.47
C VAL A 107 -9.35 -21.54 -16.20
N LYS A 108 -9.94 -20.34 -16.27
CA LYS A 108 -10.10 -19.47 -15.11
C LYS A 108 -11.05 -20.14 -14.10
N ARG A 109 -10.61 -20.26 -12.85
CA ARG A 109 -11.41 -20.73 -11.71
C ARG A 109 -12.34 -19.62 -11.21
N ASN A 110 -13.51 -19.99 -10.71
CA ASN A 110 -14.39 -19.06 -10.00
C ASN A 110 -13.86 -18.86 -8.58
N ALA A 111 -13.06 -17.81 -8.38
CA ALA A 111 -12.66 -17.39 -7.04
C ALA A 111 -13.84 -16.73 -6.32
N GLN A 112 -14.08 -17.11 -5.07
CA GLN A 112 -15.05 -16.46 -4.19
C GLN A 112 -14.29 -15.54 -3.24
N LEU A 113 -14.74 -14.29 -3.13
CA LEU A 113 -14.29 -13.33 -2.11
C LEU A 113 -15.05 -13.56 -0.80
#